data_AF-A0A0D3AZ11-F1
#
_entry.id   AF-A0A0D3AZ11-F1
#
_cell.length_a   1.000
_cell.length_b   1.000
_cell.length_c   1.000
_cell.angle_alpha   90.00
_cell.angle_beta   90.00
_cell.angle_gamma   90.00
#
_symmetry.space_group_name_H-M   'P 1'
#
loop_
_entity.id
_entity.type
_entity.pdbx_description
1 polymer ?
#
loop_
_entity_poly.entity_id
_entity_poly.type
_entity_poly.pdbx_seq_one_letter_code
_entity_poly.pdbx_strand_id
1 'polypeptide(L)' 'MNTTLIAIPSPFEIREALFSINPDKAPGPDGFSASFYQNFWDILGEDVVKDIQAFFISN' A
#
# COMPACT_ATOMS: atom_id res chain seq x y z
N MET A 1 17.30 9.68 -16.44
CA MET A 1 16.44 9.39 -15.27
C MET A 1 15.81 8.03 -15.48
N ASN A 2 15.79 7.17 -14.46
CA ASN A 2 15.03 5.93 -14.52
C ASN A 2 13.56 6.26 -14.22
N THR A 3 12.78 6.54 -15.27
CA THR A 3 11.38 6.99 -15.17
C THR A 3 10.44 5.94 -14.58
N THR A 4 10.86 4.67 -14.55
CA THR A 4 10.05 3.56 -14.03
C THR A 4 9.92 3.57 -12.51
N LEU A 5 10.93 4.06 -11.78
CA LEU A 5 10.92 4.09 -10.30
C LEU A 5 9.97 5.14 -9.71
N ILE A 6 9.54 6.10 -10.53
CA ILE A 6 8.66 7.20 -10.14
C ILE A 6 7.28 7.10 -10.80
N ALA A 7 7.01 6.00 -11.52
CA ALA A 7 5.71 5.77 -12.11
C ALA A 7 4.66 5.55 -11.01
N ILE A 8 3.43 6.01 -11.25
CA ILE A 8 2.31 5.77 -10.36
C ILE A 8 2.02 4.26 -10.35
N PRO A 9 2.08 3.59 -9.18
CA PRO A 9 1.83 2.17 -9.10
C PRO A 9 0.35 1.84 -9.38
N SER A 10 0.11 0.71 -10.02
CA SER A 10 -1.23 0.19 -10.26
C SER A 10 -1.87 -0.35 -8.97
N PRO A 11 -3.21 -0.41 -8.88
CA PRO A 11 -3.89 -1.03 -7.72
C PRO A 11 -3.45 -2.48 -7.47
N PHE A 12 -3.11 -3.21 -8.54
CA PHE A 12 -2.61 -4.58 -8.46
C PHE A 12 -1.23 -4.63 -7.80
N GLU A 13 -0.28 -3.80 -8.25
CA GLU A 13 1.07 -3.73 -7.66
C GLU A 13 1.02 -3.31 -6.19
N ILE A 14 0.15 -2.36 -5.84
CA ILE A 14 -0.06 -1.92 -4.46
C ILE A 14 -0.54 -3.09 -3.59
N ARG A 15 -1.55 -3.83 -4.05
CA ARG A 15 -2.08 -4.98 -3.32
C ARG A 15 -1.03 -6.07 -3.17
N GLU A 16 -0.36 -6.47 -4.26
CA GLU A 16 0.66 -7.50 -4.22
C GLU A 16 1.79 -7.14 -3.26
N ALA A 17 2.25 -5.88 -3.30
CA ALA A 17 3.26 -5.38 -2.38
C ALA A 17 2.80 -5.48 -0.91
N LEU A 18 1.58 -5.05 -0.60
CA LEU A 18 1.03 -5.13 0.75
C LEU A 18 0.88 -6.58 1.25
N PHE A 19 0.40 -7.48 0.39
CA PHE A 19 0.19 -8.90 0.72
C PHE A 19 1.50 -9.70 0.79
N SER A 20 2.59 -9.19 0.21
CA SER A 20 3.93 -9.76 0.38
C SER A 20 4.53 -9.52 1.76
N ILE A 21 3.96 -8.59 2.55
CA ILE A 21 4.45 -8.28 3.90
C ILE A 21 4.01 -9.40 4.85
N ASN A 22 4.96 -9.91 5.66
CA ASN A 22 4.63 -10.86 6.73
C ASN A 22 3.55 -10.25 7.66
N PRO A 23 2.39 -10.92 7.82
CA PRO A 23 1.26 -10.40 8.60
C PRO A 23 1.63 -10.06 10.06
N ASP A 24 2.57 -10.81 10.65
CA ASP A 24 3.01 -10.70 12.05
C ASP A 24 4.16 -9.72 12.24
N LYS A 25 4.53 -8.97 11.21
CA LYS A 25 5.56 -7.93 11.30
C LYS A 25 5.08 -6.82 12.26
N ALA A 26 6.05 -6.22 12.96
CA ALA A 26 5.80 -5.13 13.90
C ALA A 26 4.98 -3.99 13.24
N PRO A 27 4.00 -3.40 13.95
CA PRO A 27 3.13 -2.37 13.42
C PRO A 27 3.90 -1.09 13.08
N GLY A 28 3.30 -0.28 12.20
CA GLY A 28 3.79 1.07 11.93
C GLY A 28 3.59 2.03 13.11
N PRO A 29 4.02 3.29 12.97
CA PRO A 29 3.73 4.35 13.95
C PRO A 29 2.23 4.59 14.17
N ASP A 30 1.39 4.14 13.24
CA ASP A 30 -0.08 4.14 13.31
C ASP A 30 -0.66 3.06 14.22
N GLY A 31 0.15 2.09 14.66
CA GLY A 31 -0.27 0.97 15.48
C GLY A 31 -0.93 -0.18 14.72
N PHE A 32 -1.01 -0.12 13.39
CA PHE A 32 -1.59 -1.19 12.57
C PHE A 32 -0.51 -2.10 11.97
N SER A 33 -0.75 -3.42 12.04
CA SER A 33 0.08 -4.44 11.40
C SER A 33 -0.30 -4.61 9.93
N ALA A 34 0.54 -5.29 9.16
CA ALA A 34 0.18 -5.70 7.80
C ALA A 34 -1.07 -6.58 7.78
N SER A 35 -1.26 -7.43 8.79
CA SER A 35 -2.46 -8.27 8.93
C SER A 35 -3.76 -7.48 9.02
N PHE A 36 -3.75 -6.28 9.58
CA PHE A 36 -4.94 -5.40 9.60
C PHE A 36 -5.37 -5.05 8.18
N TYR A 37 -4.46 -4.50 7.38
CA TYR A 37 -4.77 -4.10 6.01
C TYR A 37 -5.11 -5.30 5.10
N GLN A 38 -4.47 -6.44 5.32
CA GLN A 38 -4.76 -7.67 4.57
C GLN A 38 -6.15 -8.24 4.89
N ASN A 39 -6.54 -8.27 6.17
CA ASN A 39 -7.83 -8.82 6.61
C ASN A 39 -9.01 -7.91 6.27
N PHE A 40 -8.80 -6.59 6.24
CA PHE A 40 -9.84 -5.59 5.93
C PHE A 40 -9.70 -4.99 4.53
N TRP A 41 -8.98 -5.67 3.62
CA TRP A 41 -8.71 -5.15 2.28
C TRP A 41 -9.98 -4.83 1.48
N ASP A 42 -11.05 -5.62 1.65
CA ASP A 42 -12.33 -5.39 0.95
C ASP A 42 -13.02 -4.08 1.40
N ILE A 43 -12.65 -3.55 2.56
CA ILE A 43 -13.19 -2.30 3.12
C ILE A 43 -12.22 -1.14 2.86
N LEU A 44 -10.93 -1.35 3.11
CA LEU A 44 -9.91 -0.29 3.11
C LEU A 44 -9.11 -0.18 1.81
N GLY A 45 -9.13 -1.21 0.96
CA GLY A 45 -8.22 -1.34 -0.18
C GLY A 45 -8.36 -0.21 -1.20
N GLU A 46 -9.59 0.26 -1.43
CA GLU A 46 -9.82 1.38 -2.35
C GLU A 46 -9.18 2.68 -1.84
N ASP A 47 -9.31 2.99 -0.55
CA ASP A 47 -8.76 4.19 0.06
C ASP A 47 -7.23 4.10 0.15
N VAL A 48 -6.68 2.94 0.52
CA VAL A 48 -5.23 2.68 0.52
C VAL A 48 -4.63 2.91 -0.87
N VAL A 49 -5.29 2.44 -1.93
CA VAL A 49 -4.83 2.66 -3.31
C VAL A 49 -4.85 4.15 -3.67
N LYS A 50 -5.93 4.86 -3.33
CA LYS A 50 -6.03 6.31 -3.60
C LYS A 50 -4.93 7.09 -2.89
N ASP A 51 -4.71 6.80 -1.61
CA ASP A 51 -3.71 7.51 -0.79
C ASP A 51 -2.30 7.28 -1.32
N ILE A 52 -1.96 6.03 -1.67
CA ILE A 52 -0.67 5.70 -2.26
C ILE A 52 -0.51 6.40 -3.61
N GLN A 53 -1.49 6.33 -4.52
CA GLN A 53 -1.38 7.00 -5.81
C GLN A 53 -1.29 8.53 -5.67
N ALA A 54 -2.01 9.12 -4.73
CA ALA A 54 -1.94 10.54 -4.42
C ALA A 54 -0.52 10.96 -4.02
N PHE A 55 0.19 10.16 -3.22
CA PHE A 55 1.59 10.41 -2.86
C PHE A 55 2.52 10.51 -4.07
N PHE A 56 2.34 9.67 -5.10
CA PHE A 56 3.15 9.74 -6.33
C PHE A 56 2.76 10.90 -7.26
N ILE A 57 1.59 11.51 -7.04
CA ILE A 57 1.09 12.66 -7.82
C ILE A 57 1.49 13.99 -7.15
N SER A 58 1.44 14.05 -5.81
CA SER A 58 1.85 15.23 -5.05
C SER A 58 3.37 15.31 -4.98
N ASN A 59 3.96 16.23 -5.75
CA ASN A 59 5.37 16.62 -5.62
C ASN A 59 5.52 17.72 -4.56
#